data_AF-A0A955TT22-F1
#
_entry.id   AF-A0A955TT22-F1
#
_cell.length_a   1.000
_cell.length_b   1.000
_cell.length_c   1.000
_cell.angle_alpha   90.00
_cell.angle_beta   90.00
_cell.angle_gamma   90.00
#
_symmetry.space_group_name_H-M   'P 1'
#
loop_
_entity.id
_entity.type
_entity.pdbx_description
1 polymer ?
#
loop_
_entity_poly.entity_id
_entity_poly.type
_entity_poly.pdbx_seq_one_letter_code
_entity_poly.pdbx_strand_id
1 'polypeptide(L)'
;IAGKRGYAIEGAALGTAGAEAEFEDAIRQLSATVKETYFRVQVIREHLDVDRKIKVRLDNLIQETAADSAINVGERKRIRLELLAVKAEHEVIKDLRALGEASLDLRMLLGLRPEVTLVLLSPLAYTRIEPDMQTLRETIMNTRPDLRARRLLSARRRTELKLAKAFQFPDISVGAGLMLQGPQGPDNQQQW
;
A
#
# COMPACT_ATOMS: atom_id res chain seq x y z
N ILE A 1 2.67 34.14 -32.27
CA ILE A 1 2.06 32.99 -31.56
C ILE A 1 2.19 33.27 -30.06
N ALA A 2 1.09 33.47 -29.32
CA ALA A 2 1.09 33.89 -27.90
C ALA A 2 1.59 32.80 -26.92
N GLY A 3 2.63 32.04 -27.28
CA GLY A 3 3.23 30.99 -26.45
C GLY A 3 2.36 29.74 -26.23
N LYS A 4 1.17 29.63 -26.85
CA LYS A 4 0.21 28.53 -26.65
C LYS A 4 0.84 27.13 -26.74
N ARG A 5 1.61 26.87 -27.80
CA ARG A 5 2.32 25.60 -27.97
C ARG A 5 3.33 25.34 -26.85
N GLY A 6 4.04 26.37 -26.40
CA GLY A 6 4.97 26.28 -25.27
C GLY A 6 4.26 25.87 -23.98
N TYR A 7 3.17 26.55 -23.62
CA TYR A 7 2.39 26.21 -22.43
C TYR A 7 1.73 24.82 -22.49
N ALA A 8 1.31 24.38 -23.68
CA ALA A 8 0.79 23.05 -23.89
C ALA A 8 1.86 21.96 -23.68
N ILE A 9 3.06 22.16 -24.24
CA ILE A 9 4.20 21.24 -24.05
C ILE A 9 4.65 21.23 -22.59
N GLU A 10 4.78 22.40 -21.95
CA GLU A 10 5.15 22.53 -20.54
C GLU A 10 4.12 21.84 -19.62
N GLY A 11 2.83 22.05 -19.86
CA GLY A 11 1.75 21.39 -19.13
C GLY A 11 1.76 19.87 -19.31
N ALA A 12 2.04 19.37 -20.52
CA ALA A 12 2.20 17.94 -20.78
C ALA A 12 3.42 17.36 -20.04
N ALA A 13 4.57 18.03 -20.09
CA ALA A 13 5.79 17.61 -19.39
C ALA A 13 5.60 17.54 -17.87
N LEU A 14 4.99 18.57 -17.28
CA LEU A 14 4.63 18.58 -15.85
C LEU A 14 3.61 17.49 -15.51
N GLY A 15 2.70 17.17 -16.44
CA GLY A 15 1.78 16.04 -16.31
C GLY A 15 2.50 14.70 -16.25
N THR A 16 3.47 14.47 -17.13
CA THR A 16 4.26 13.23 -17.15
C THR A 16 5.10 13.06 -15.89
N ALA A 17 5.81 14.11 -15.47
CA ALA A 17 6.60 14.09 -14.23
C ALA A 17 5.70 13.92 -12.98
N GLY A 18 4.49 14.48 -13.01
CA GLY A 18 3.51 14.31 -11.94
C GLY A 18 3.06 12.85 -11.81
N ALA A 19 2.77 12.19 -12.93
CA ALA A 19 2.37 10.78 -12.96
C ALA A 19 3.51 9.85 -12.47
N GLU A 20 4.75 10.16 -12.83
CA GLU A 20 5.93 9.42 -12.33
C GLU A 20 6.07 9.55 -10.80
N ALA A 21 5.87 10.76 -10.25
CA ALA A 21 5.89 10.98 -8.81
C ALA A 21 4.72 10.28 -8.08
N GLU A 22 3.53 10.19 -8.69
CA GLU A 22 2.41 9.42 -8.14
C GLU A 22 2.69 7.91 -8.16
N PHE A 23 3.33 7.40 -9.21
CA PHE A 23 3.75 6.01 -9.29
C PHE A 23 4.78 5.64 -8.23
N GLU A 24 5.80 6.47 -8.02
CA GLU A 24 6.76 6.30 -6.93
C GLU A 24 6.08 6.30 -5.54
N ASP A 25 5.07 7.16 -5.34
CA ASP A 25 4.31 7.14 -4.09
C ASP A 25 3.51 5.84 -3.92
N ALA A 26 2.92 5.32 -4.99
CA ALA A 26 2.22 4.04 -4.97
C ALA A 26 3.18 2.89 -4.60
N ILE A 27 4.41 2.88 -5.13
CA ILE A 27 5.45 1.90 -4.73
C ILE A 27 5.80 2.04 -3.25
N ARG A 28 5.97 3.28 -2.77
CA ARG A 28 6.27 3.56 -1.35
C ARG A 28 5.16 3.07 -0.44
N GLN A 29 3.89 3.32 -0.80
CA GLN A 29 2.72 2.87 -0.06
C GLN A 29 2.63 1.34 -0.07
N LEU A 30 2.75 0.69 -1.24
CA LEU A 30 2.75 -0.76 -1.35
C LEU A 30 3.87 -1.39 -0.49
N SER A 31 5.07 -0.83 -0.54
CA SER A 31 6.20 -1.29 0.28
C SER A 31 5.93 -1.17 1.77
N ALA A 32 5.28 -0.09 2.21
CA ALA A 32 4.88 0.10 3.60
C ALA A 32 3.81 -0.92 4.01
N THR A 33 2.77 -1.09 3.19
CA THR A 33 1.69 -2.07 3.44
C THR A 33 2.24 -3.49 3.53
N VAL A 34 3.11 -3.90 2.60
CA VAL A 34 3.73 -5.23 2.63
C VAL A 34 4.53 -5.44 3.92
N LYS A 35 5.31 -4.45 4.36
CA LYS A 35 6.07 -4.52 5.63
C LYS A 35 5.13 -4.61 6.83
N GLU A 36 4.09 -3.81 6.87
CA GLU A 36 3.10 -3.82 7.94
C GLU A 36 2.39 -5.18 8.03
N THR A 37 1.90 -5.71 6.91
CA THR A 37 1.26 -7.03 6.87
C THR A 37 2.24 -8.14 7.25
N TYR A 38 3.49 -8.07 6.79
CA TYR A 38 4.55 -9.01 7.18
C TYR A 38 4.72 -9.05 8.70
N PHE A 39 4.89 -7.88 9.35
CA PHE A 39 5.05 -7.82 10.80
C PHE A 39 3.77 -8.21 11.53
N ARG A 40 2.59 -7.90 10.99
CA ARG A 40 1.29 -8.35 11.54
C ARG A 40 1.22 -9.88 11.62
N VAL A 41 1.60 -10.58 10.54
CA VAL A 41 1.65 -12.06 10.53
C VAL A 41 2.63 -12.59 11.57
N GLN A 42 3.82 -11.99 11.68
CA GLN A 42 4.82 -12.39 12.67
C GLN A 42 4.32 -12.22 14.10
N VAL A 43 3.71 -11.08 14.42
CA VAL A 43 3.13 -10.82 15.75
C VAL A 43 2.06 -11.86 16.08
N ILE A 44 1.11 -12.11 15.18
CA ILE A 44 0.05 -13.12 15.39
C ILE A 44 0.64 -14.52 15.60
N ARG A 45 1.69 -14.87 14.85
CA ARG A 45 2.36 -16.16 14.98
C ARG A 45 3.03 -16.33 16.36
N GLU A 46 3.69 -15.30 16.86
CA GLU A 46 4.29 -15.32 18.20
C GLU A 46 3.22 -15.39 19.30
N HIS A 47 2.11 -14.65 19.15
CA HIS A 47 0.96 -14.75 20.06
C HIS A 47 0.39 -16.18 20.08
N LEU A 48 0.19 -16.80 18.91
CA LEU A 48 -0.29 -18.17 18.82
C LEU A 48 0.65 -19.18 19.51
N ASP A 49 1.97 -18.98 19.40
CA ASP A 49 2.95 -19.85 20.07
C ASP A 49 2.87 -19.72 21.59
N VAL A 50 2.72 -18.49 22.09
CA VAL A 50 2.50 -18.22 23.52
C VAL A 50 1.19 -18.85 24.01
N ASP A 51 0.09 -18.67 23.28
CA ASP A 51 -1.22 -19.21 23.66
C ASP A 51 -1.25 -20.74 23.66
N ARG A 52 -0.56 -21.37 22.70
CA ARG A 52 -0.36 -22.83 22.70
C ARG A 52 0.42 -23.29 23.93
N LYS A 53 1.49 -22.59 24.32
CA LYS A 53 2.24 -22.91 25.54
C LYS A 53 1.38 -22.75 26.79
N ILE A 54 0.53 -21.73 26.85
CA ILE A 54 -0.43 -21.52 27.94
C ILE A 54 -1.43 -22.68 28.00
N LYS A 55 -2.02 -23.08 26.87
CA LYS A 55 -2.95 -24.24 26.81
C LYS A 55 -2.27 -25.51 27.35
N VAL A 56 -1.10 -25.86 26.84
CA VAL A 56 -0.35 -27.05 27.28
C VAL A 56 -0.04 -26.98 28.77
N ARG A 57 0.31 -25.80 29.30
CA ARG A 57 0.56 -25.63 30.73
C ARG A 57 -0.70 -25.83 31.57
N LEU A 58 -1.86 -25.34 31.11
CA LEU A 58 -3.13 -25.52 31.77
C LEU A 58 -3.56 -26.99 31.77
N ASP A 59 -3.40 -27.69 30.64
CA ASP A 59 -3.71 -29.12 30.53
C ASP A 59 -2.89 -29.95 31.53
N ASN A 60 -1.58 -29.65 31.65
CA ASN A 60 -0.71 -30.29 32.65
C ASN A 60 -1.17 -30.00 34.09
N LEU A 61 -1.53 -28.74 34.40
CA LEU A 61 -2.02 -28.37 35.73
C LEU A 61 -3.35 -29.06 36.09
N ILE A 62 -4.22 -29.29 35.11
CA ILE A 62 -5.47 -30.04 35.29
C ILE A 62 -5.15 -31.49 35.66
N GLN A 63 -4.22 -32.13 34.94
CA GLN A 63 -3.79 -33.51 35.24
C GLN A 63 -3.14 -33.63 36.63
N GLU A 64 -2.24 -32.71 36.98
CA GLU A 64 -1.61 -32.65 38.31
C GLU A 64 -2.65 -32.48 39.43
N THR A 65 -3.62 -31.59 39.23
CA THR A 65 -4.69 -31.34 40.22
C THR A 65 -5.66 -32.52 40.33
N ALA A 66 -5.85 -33.29 39.26
CA ALA A 66 -6.67 -34.50 39.28
C ALA A 66 -6.01 -35.64 40.08
N ALA A 67 -4.68 -35.67 40.17
CA ALA A 67 -3.94 -36.63 40.97
C ALA A 67 -3.96 -36.31 42.48
N ASP A 68 -4.09 -35.04 42.85
CA ASP A 68 -4.04 -34.54 44.23
C ASP A 68 -5.46 -34.50 44.85
N SER A 69 -5.93 -35.65 45.32
CA SER A 69 -7.33 -35.94 45.70
C SER A 69 -7.78 -35.41 47.07
N ALA A 70 -7.49 -34.15 47.40
CA ALA A 70 -8.07 -33.47 48.57
C ALA A 70 -9.51 -32.98 48.25
N ILE A 71 -10.49 -33.70 48.81
CA ILE A 71 -11.87 -33.91 48.30
C ILE A 71 -12.73 -32.64 48.03
N ASN A 72 -12.45 -31.46 48.59
CA ASN A 72 -13.33 -30.28 48.42
C ASN A 72 -12.65 -29.00 47.90
N VAL A 73 -11.34 -28.84 48.08
CA VAL A 73 -10.60 -27.68 47.54
C VAL A 73 -10.12 -27.96 46.11
N GLY A 74 -9.86 -29.25 45.79
CA GLY A 74 -9.47 -29.70 44.46
C GLY A 74 -10.55 -29.47 43.40
N GLU A 75 -11.83 -29.68 43.71
CA GLU A 75 -12.90 -29.60 42.71
C GLU A 75 -13.17 -28.18 42.21
N ARG A 76 -13.29 -27.19 43.11
CA ARG A 76 -13.46 -25.77 42.69
C ARG A 76 -12.24 -25.27 41.91
N LYS A 77 -11.04 -25.69 42.30
CA LYS A 77 -9.80 -25.36 41.59
C LYS A 77 -9.77 -26.02 40.21
N ARG A 78 -10.20 -27.28 40.11
CA ARG A 78 -10.32 -28.02 38.84
C ARG A 78 -11.28 -27.33 37.88
N ILE A 79 -12.50 -27.02 38.31
CA ILE A 79 -13.49 -26.31 37.49
C ILE A 79 -12.93 -24.97 36.98
N ARG A 80 -12.22 -24.22 37.82
CA ARG A 80 -11.57 -22.97 37.42
C ARG A 80 -10.49 -23.20 36.36
N LEU A 81 -9.67 -24.23 36.50
CA LEU A 81 -8.63 -24.58 35.52
C LEU A 81 -9.24 -25.04 34.19
N GLU A 82 -10.28 -25.87 34.22
CA GLU A 82 -11.02 -26.29 33.03
C GLU A 82 -11.63 -25.09 32.29
N LEU A 83 -12.24 -24.15 33.01
CA LEU A 83 -12.76 -22.91 32.42
C LEU A 83 -11.64 -22.08 31.77
N LEU A 84 -10.47 -21.99 32.40
CA LEU A 84 -9.31 -21.30 31.83
C LEU A 84 -8.77 -22.01 30.59
N ALA A 85 -8.77 -23.35 30.57
CA ALA A 85 -8.35 -24.15 29.43
C ALA A 85 -9.28 -23.95 28.23
N VAL A 86 -10.60 -23.94 28.44
CA VAL A 86 -11.58 -23.64 27.38
C VAL A 86 -11.38 -22.23 26.83
N LYS A 87 -11.09 -21.24 27.69
CA LYS A 87 -10.75 -19.88 27.23
C LYS A 87 -9.45 -19.85 26.43
N ALA A 88 -8.41 -20.54 26.86
CA ALA A 88 -7.14 -20.62 26.14
C ALA A 88 -7.32 -21.31 24.77
N GLU A 89 -8.14 -22.35 24.69
CA GLU A 89 -8.50 -23.00 23.42
C GLU A 89 -9.24 -22.05 22.47
N HIS A 90 -10.18 -21.25 22.99
CA HIS A 90 -10.84 -20.22 22.21
C HIS A 90 -9.85 -19.19 21.63
N GLU A 91 -8.89 -18.70 22.44
CA GLU A 91 -7.87 -17.77 21.96
C GLU A 91 -6.96 -18.43 20.89
N VAL A 92 -6.54 -19.69 21.07
CA VAL A 92 -5.78 -20.42 20.04
C VAL A 92 -6.55 -20.52 18.72
N ILE A 93 -7.86 -20.82 18.76
CA ILE A 93 -8.69 -20.91 17.54
C ILE A 93 -8.82 -19.55 16.86
N LYS A 94 -8.98 -18.49 17.66
CA LYS A 94 -9.07 -17.11 17.17
C LYS A 94 -7.76 -16.68 16.50
N ASP A 95 -6.62 -16.95 17.13
CA ASP A 95 -5.30 -16.63 16.59
C ASP A 95 -4.98 -17.43 15.33
N LEU A 96 -5.37 -18.71 15.26
CA LEU A 96 -5.27 -19.51 14.04
C LEU A 96 -6.05 -18.90 12.88
N ARG A 97 -7.26 -18.40 13.14
CA ARG A 97 -8.11 -17.76 12.12
C ARG A 97 -7.49 -16.44 11.66
N ALA A 98 -7.06 -15.61 12.61
CA ALA A 98 -6.38 -14.35 12.33
C ALA A 98 -5.06 -14.55 11.56
N LEU A 99 -4.31 -15.61 11.88
CA LEU A 99 -3.10 -15.98 11.16
C LEU A 99 -3.40 -16.39 9.72
N GLY A 100 -4.47 -17.16 9.51
CA GLY A 100 -4.94 -17.56 8.19
C GLY A 100 -5.29 -16.35 7.32
N GLU A 101 -6.10 -15.43 7.85
CA GLU A 101 -6.50 -14.18 7.19
C GLU A 101 -5.30 -13.30 6.87
N ALA A 102 -4.44 -13.02 7.86
CA ALA A 102 -3.25 -12.19 7.65
C ALA A 102 -2.24 -12.80 6.67
N SER A 103 -2.11 -14.13 6.67
CA SER A 103 -1.24 -14.82 5.70
C SER A 103 -1.82 -14.76 4.29
N LEU A 104 -3.14 -14.82 4.14
CA LEU A 104 -3.81 -14.66 2.85
C LEU A 104 -3.62 -13.22 2.32
N ASP A 105 -3.82 -12.21 3.15
CA ASP A 105 -3.58 -10.81 2.80
C ASP A 105 -2.16 -10.60 2.31
N LEU A 106 -1.16 -11.16 3.00
CA LEU A 106 0.24 -11.08 2.59
C LEU A 106 0.48 -11.74 1.24
N ARG A 107 -0.10 -12.91 0.98
CA ARG A 107 0.01 -13.59 -0.34
C ARG A 107 -0.58 -12.74 -1.45
N MET A 108 -1.76 -12.14 -1.22
CA MET A 108 -2.41 -11.27 -2.20
C MET A 108 -1.54 -10.05 -2.53
N LEU A 109 -0.97 -9.39 -1.51
CA LEU A 109 -0.08 -8.25 -1.69
C LEU A 109 1.21 -8.60 -2.45
N LEU A 110 1.72 -9.82 -2.28
CA LEU A 110 2.89 -10.32 -2.99
C LEU A 110 2.56 -10.89 -4.39
N GLY A 111 1.29 -10.92 -4.78
CA GLY A 111 0.85 -11.51 -6.06
C GLY A 111 1.07 -13.04 -6.12
N LEU A 112 1.14 -13.70 -4.97
CA LEU A 112 1.34 -15.14 -4.89
C LEU A 112 0.02 -15.89 -4.94
N ARG A 113 0.05 -17.11 -5.47
CA ARG A 113 -1.13 -17.99 -5.46
C ARG A 113 -1.48 -18.42 -4.03
N PRO A 114 -2.77 -18.63 -3.69
CA PRO A 114 -3.20 -18.97 -2.34
C PRO A 114 -2.57 -20.26 -1.78
N GLU A 115 -2.23 -21.20 -2.66
CA GLU A 115 -1.68 -22.51 -2.30
C GLU A 115 -0.19 -22.44 -1.92
N VAL A 116 0.49 -21.32 -2.22
CA VAL A 116 1.91 -21.14 -1.89
C VAL A 116 2.05 -20.97 -0.38
N THR A 117 2.81 -21.88 0.23
CA THR A 117 3.12 -21.79 1.67
C THR A 117 4.24 -20.76 1.86
N LEU A 118 3.94 -19.72 2.64
CA LEU A 118 4.91 -18.70 3.02
C LEU A 118 5.55 -19.08 4.36
N VAL A 119 6.87 -19.12 4.40
CA VAL A 119 7.65 -19.30 5.63
C VAL A 119 8.38 -18.01 5.92
N LEU A 120 8.02 -17.37 7.04
CA LEU A 120 8.67 -16.17 7.52
C LEU A 120 9.79 -16.59 8.47
N LEU A 121 11.04 -16.23 8.14
CA LEU A 121 12.26 -16.67 8.83
C LEU A 121 12.83 -15.62 9.79
N SER A 122 12.39 -14.36 9.70
CA SER A 122 12.98 -13.28 10.49
C SER A 122 12.50 -13.34 11.93
N PRO A 123 13.39 -13.22 12.93
CA PRO A 123 12.99 -13.08 14.33
C PRO A 123 12.33 -11.72 14.58
N LEU A 124 11.32 -11.68 15.45
CA LEU A 124 10.68 -10.44 15.88
C LEU A 124 11.56 -9.74 16.93
N ALA A 125 12.55 -8.96 16.48
CA ALA A 125 13.39 -8.17 17.37
C ALA A 125 12.82 -6.76 17.53
N TYR A 126 12.44 -6.40 18.77
CA TYR A 126 12.10 -5.01 19.08
C TYR A 126 13.37 -4.16 19.15
N THR A 127 13.40 -3.08 18.38
CA THR A 127 14.45 -2.06 18.47
C THR A 127 13.78 -0.71 18.65
N ARG A 128 14.13 0.00 19.73
CA ARG A 128 13.70 1.38 19.91
C ARG A 128 14.51 2.26 18.96
N ILE A 129 13.81 2.94 18.06
CA ILE A 129 14.39 3.94 17.17
C ILE A 129 13.97 5.30 17.70
N GLU A 130 14.92 6.16 18.03
CA GLU A 130 14.66 7.57 18.32
C GLU A 130 15.06 8.40 17.11
N PRO A 131 14.10 8.78 16.25
CA PRO A 131 14.42 9.56 15.08
C PRO A 131 14.71 11.02 15.45
N ASP A 132 15.72 11.61 14.81
CA ASP A 132 15.88 13.05 14.82
C ASP A 132 14.83 13.71 13.93
N MET A 133 13.93 14.47 14.55
CA MET A 133 12.79 15.10 13.90
C MET A 133 13.19 16.26 12.98
N GLN A 134 14.33 16.92 13.23
CA GLN A 134 14.78 18.04 12.40
C GLN A 134 15.29 17.54 11.04
N THR A 135 16.23 16.59 11.06
CA THR A 135 16.76 15.97 9.84
C THR A 135 15.67 15.25 9.03
N LEU A 136 14.70 14.60 9.69
CA LEU A 136 13.55 14.01 9.02
C LEU A 136 12.69 15.04 8.29
N ARG A 137 12.42 16.20 8.89
CA ARG A 137 11.60 17.24 8.26
C ARG A 137 12.27 17.77 6.98
N GLU A 138 13.56 18.05 7.05
CA GLU A 138 14.33 18.52 5.89
C GLU A 138 14.36 17.47 4.77
N THR A 139 14.59 16.21 5.14
CA THR A 139 14.60 15.09 4.20
C THR A 139 13.23 14.95 3.53
N ILE A 140 12.15 14.91 4.31
CA ILE A 140 10.77 14.77 3.84
C ILE A 140 10.41 15.82 2.79
N MET A 141 10.80 17.08 2.99
CA MET A 141 10.44 18.17 2.09
C MET A 141 11.02 18.01 0.68
N ASN A 142 12.09 17.23 0.54
CA ASN A 142 12.82 17.04 -0.71
C ASN A 142 12.63 15.66 -1.33
N THR A 143 12.42 14.62 -0.51
CA THR A 143 12.40 13.22 -0.99
C THR A 143 11.00 12.64 -1.15
N ARG A 144 9.97 13.20 -0.50
CA ARG A 144 8.63 12.60 -0.52
C ARG A 144 7.96 12.69 -1.91
N PRO A 145 7.62 11.55 -2.54
CA PRO A 145 7.00 11.54 -3.87
C PRO A 145 5.61 12.17 -3.89
N ASP A 146 4.78 11.99 -2.85
CA ASP A 146 3.46 12.60 -2.74
C ASP A 146 3.52 14.14 -2.71
N LEU A 147 4.46 14.71 -1.96
CA LEU A 147 4.67 16.17 -1.96
C LEU A 147 5.13 16.67 -3.32
N ARG A 148 6.04 15.93 -3.97
CA ARG A 148 6.51 16.25 -5.32
C ARG A 148 5.38 16.22 -6.35
N ALA A 149 4.53 15.19 -6.33
CA ALA A 149 3.36 15.07 -7.20
C ALA A 149 2.41 16.27 -7.03
N ARG A 150 2.11 16.67 -5.79
CA ARG A 150 1.25 17.84 -5.51
C ARG A 150 1.85 19.16 -6.01
N ARG A 151 3.17 19.34 -5.88
CA ARG A 151 3.88 20.52 -6.42
C ARG A 151 3.80 20.56 -7.94
N LEU A 152 4.05 19.44 -8.61
CA LEU A 152 3.98 19.31 -10.07
C LEU A 152 2.56 19.54 -10.59
N LEU A 153 1.55 19.00 -9.89
CA LEU A 153 0.14 19.26 -10.20
C LEU A 153 -0.17 20.76 -10.10
N SER A 154 0.28 21.43 -9.04
CA SER A 154 0.08 22.88 -8.89
C SER A 154 0.75 23.66 -10.03
N ALA A 155 1.99 23.30 -10.39
CA ALA A 155 2.70 23.90 -11.51
C ALA A 155 1.95 23.70 -12.84
N ARG A 156 1.48 22.48 -13.11
CA ARG A 156 0.66 22.16 -14.28
C ARG A 156 -0.63 22.99 -14.34
N ARG A 157 -1.34 23.15 -13.22
CA ARG A 157 -2.55 23.99 -13.19
C ARG A 157 -2.24 25.46 -13.51
N ARG A 158 -1.07 25.96 -13.08
CA ARG A 158 -0.62 27.31 -13.44
C ARG A 158 -0.31 27.45 -14.93
N THR A 159 0.30 26.45 -15.56
CA THR A 159 0.58 26.49 -17.02
C THR A 159 -0.71 26.37 -17.83
N GLU A 160 -1.64 25.51 -17.41
CA GLU A 160 -2.98 25.41 -18.00
C GLU A 160 -3.74 26.75 -17.92
N LEU A 161 -3.63 27.48 -16.81
CA LEU A 161 -4.22 28.81 -16.67
C LEU A 161 -3.57 29.84 -17.61
N LYS A 162 -2.24 29.79 -17.79
CA LYS A 162 -1.54 30.64 -18.77
C LYS A 162 -1.97 30.32 -20.20
N LEU A 163 -2.10 29.03 -20.53
CA LEU A 163 -2.61 28.57 -21.82
C LEU A 163 -4.05 29.07 -22.06
N ALA A 164 -4.92 28.96 -21.06
CA ALA A 164 -6.30 29.45 -21.12
C ALA A 164 -6.35 30.95 -21.42
N LYS A 165 -5.50 31.75 -20.77
CA LYS A 165 -5.36 33.19 -21.06
C LYS A 165 -4.82 33.45 -22.47
N ALA A 166 -3.88 32.63 -22.94
CA ALA A 166 -3.30 32.79 -24.27
C ALA A 166 -4.31 32.54 -25.41
N PHE A 167 -5.38 31.77 -25.18
CA PHE A 167 -6.46 31.56 -26.16
C PHE A 167 -7.22 32.83 -26.54
N GLN A 168 -7.11 33.92 -25.78
CA GLN A 168 -7.70 35.21 -26.14
C GLN A 168 -7.07 35.82 -27.41
N PHE A 169 -5.82 35.44 -27.73
CA PHE A 169 -5.13 35.92 -28.93
C PHE A 169 -5.39 34.99 -30.12
N PRO A 170 -5.58 35.52 -31.35
CA PRO A 170 -5.81 34.70 -32.53
C PRO A 170 -4.58 33.85 -32.90
N ASP A 171 -4.84 32.69 -33.50
CA ASP A 171 -3.79 31.82 -34.05
C ASP A 171 -3.45 32.21 -35.48
N ILE A 172 -2.15 32.31 -35.77
CA ILE A 172 -1.63 32.55 -37.12
C ILE A 172 -1.10 31.22 -37.63
N SER A 173 -1.76 30.64 -38.63
CA SER A 173 -1.30 29.46 -39.35
C SER A 173 -0.72 29.87 -40.71
N VAL A 174 0.46 29.35 -41.04
CA VAL A 174 1.06 29.51 -42.37
C VAL A 174 1.07 28.14 -43.02
N GLY A 175 0.31 27.99 -44.11
CA GLY A 175 0.27 26.77 -44.92
C GLY A 175 0.84 27.06 -46.31
N ALA A 176 1.77 26.23 -46.76
CA ALA A 176 2.24 26.21 -48.15
C ALA A 176 1.70 24.93 -48.81
N GLY A 177 0.96 25.09 -49.90
CA GLY A 177 0.45 23.98 -50.71
C GLY A 177 0.97 24.10 -52.14
N LEU A 178 1.51 23.00 -52.68
CA LEU A 178 1.89 22.91 -54.08
C LEU A 178 0.79 22.12 -54.80
N MET A 179 0.00 22.77 -55.65
CA MET A 179 -0.91 22.08 -56.58
C MET A 179 -0.22 21.95 -57.93
N LEU A 180 0.09 20.72 -58.35
CA LEU A 180 0.46 20.45 -59.73
C LEU A 180 -0.83 20.19 -60.52
N GLN A 181 -1.22 21.14 -61.35
CA GLN A 181 -2.34 21.01 -62.27
C GLN A 181 -1.82 20.58 -63.65
N GLY A 182 -2.27 19.41 -64.13
CA GLY A 182 -1.98 18.92 -65.48
C GLY A 182 -2.76 19.68 -66.57
N PRO A 183 -2.52 19.39 -67.87
CA PRO A 183 -3.11 20.13 -69.00
C PRO A 183 -4.64 20.03 -69.14
N GLN A 184 -5.28 19.08 -68.45
CA GLN A 184 -6.74 18.98 -68.40
C GLN A 184 -7.21 19.60 -67.07
N GLY A 185 -8.00 20.67 -67.17
CA GLY A 185 -8.61 21.41 -66.05
C GLY A 185 -9.58 20.55 -65.21
N PRO A 186 -10.09 21.08 -64.08
CA PRO A 186 -10.41 20.29 -62.91
C PRO A 186 -11.65 19.42 -63.10
N ASP A 187 -11.51 18.12 -62.85
CA ASP A 187 -12.62 17.21 -62.57
C ASP A 187 -13.07 17.41 -61.11
N ASN A 188 -13.49 18.63 -60.77
CA ASN A 188 -14.13 18.91 -59.48
C ASN A 188 -15.62 18.60 -59.60
N GLN A 189 -15.99 17.32 -59.50
CA GLN A 189 -17.40 16.91 -59.39
C GLN A 189 -17.85 16.60 -57.96
N GLN A 190 -16.99 16.60 -56.94
CA GLN A 190 -17.43 16.21 -55.59
C GLN A 190 -16.68 16.94 -54.48
N GLN A 191 -17.18 18.11 -54.08
CA GLN A 191 -17.18 18.57 -52.68
C GLN A 191 -18.46 19.39 -52.45
N TRP A 192 -19.52 18.71 -52.01
CA TRP A 192 -20.61 19.28 -51.21
C TRP A 192 -20.40 18.81 -49.78
#